data_AF-A0A2I7N652-F1
#
_entry.id   AF-A0A2I7N652-F1
#
_cell.length_a   1.000
_cell.length_b   1.000
_cell.length_c   1.000
_cell.angle_alpha   90.00
_cell.angle_beta   90.00
_cell.angle_gamma   90.00
#
_symmetry.space_group_name_H-M   'P 1'
#
loop_
_entity.id
_entity.type
_entity.pdbx_description
1 polymer ?
#
loop_
_entity_poly.entity_id
_entity_poly.type
_entity_poly.pdbx_seq_one_letter_code
_entity_poly.pdbx_strand_id
1 'polypeptide(L)'
;MKKIIGVALVAAILAGAWLYLRNHNQDISAVEYSQVVNHSESQLLAASAGTIEKLSLTTMLEAGIKTTAGVIKSTRLEEVKGVGQYSLMLDDKPTGLTTVSQIELIKGFSIDNKQVMLLGFDQGGNQCSRQYVMLTISNKLDISKPFGSCLPLTAIIQENNSVIMVMPQNNPYLGDDFTVSYRYENGVISQLTKVKTTDAKQKFGKMSATDILNVATKDGCYQDGVMLDDNSCGNGRKYCAMFKSIVKEPKNQDYKFLKDFCTGL
;
A
#
# COMPACT_ATOMS: atom_id res chain seq x y z
N MET A 1 16.69 65.49 -12.75
CA MET A 1 16.60 64.39 -13.74
C MET A 1 17.23 63.07 -13.28
N LYS A 2 18.46 63.03 -12.73
CA LYS A 2 19.12 61.77 -12.30
C LYS A 2 18.35 60.96 -11.21
N LYS A 3 17.65 61.61 -10.28
CA LYS A 3 16.86 60.93 -9.22
C LYS A 3 15.61 60.20 -9.74
N ILE A 4 15.00 60.68 -10.83
CA ILE A 4 13.78 60.09 -11.41
C ILE A 4 14.12 58.80 -12.18
N ILE A 5 15.28 58.79 -12.85
CA ILE A 5 15.77 57.61 -13.59
C ILE A 5 16.09 56.47 -12.62
N GLY A 6 16.69 56.76 -11.45
CA GLY A 6 16.96 55.75 -10.42
C GLY A 6 15.70 55.08 -9.87
N VAL A 7 14.63 55.84 -9.65
CA VAL A 7 13.35 55.30 -9.15
C VAL A 7 12.65 54.44 -10.20
N ALA A 8 12.68 54.85 -11.47
CA ALA A 8 12.10 54.06 -12.56
C ALA A 8 12.84 52.71 -12.76
N LEU A 9 14.16 52.70 -12.59
CA LEU A 9 14.98 51.49 -12.71
C LEU A 9 14.72 50.50 -11.57
N VAL A 10 14.59 50.99 -10.34
CA VAL A 10 14.22 50.13 -9.19
C VAL A 10 12.81 49.59 -9.34
N ALA A 11 11.85 50.40 -9.81
CA ALA A 11 10.49 49.93 -10.08
C ALA A 11 10.44 48.85 -11.17
N ALA A 12 11.24 48.99 -12.24
CA ALA A 12 11.34 47.99 -13.30
C ALA A 12 11.98 46.68 -12.81
N ILE A 13 13.00 46.76 -11.95
CA ILE A 13 13.63 45.58 -11.34
C ILE A 13 12.65 44.87 -10.39
N LEU A 14 11.90 45.62 -9.57
CA LEU A 14 10.90 45.04 -8.67
C LEU A 14 9.73 44.42 -9.44
N ALA A 15 9.26 45.06 -10.52
CA ALA A 15 8.22 44.50 -11.39
C ALA A 15 8.72 43.26 -12.13
N GLY A 16 9.97 43.27 -12.60
CA GLY A 16 10.62 42.12 -13.23
C GLY A 16 10.81 40.95 -12.25
N ALA A 17 11.22 41.23 -11.01
CA ALA A 17 11.33 40.22 -9.95
C ALA A 17 9.98 39.66 -9.55
N TRP A 18 8.93 40.49 -9.49
CA TRP A 18 7.56 40.05 -9.20
C TRP A 18 6.97 39.20 -10.33
N LEU A 19 7.20 39.59 -11.60
CA LEU A 19 6.83 38.78 -12.77
C LEU A 19 7.62 37.46 -12.84
N TYR A 20 8.91 37.49 -12.50
CA TYR A 20 9.77 36.31 -12.44
C TYR A 20 9.33 35.34 -11.34
N LEU A 21 9.04 35.84 -10.13
CA LEU A 21 8.50 35.05 -9.02
C LEU A 21 7.10 34.50 -9.34
N ARG A 22 6.25 35.27 -10.03
CA ARG A 22 4.93 34.81 -10.47
C ARG A 22 5.01 33.72 -11.54
N ASN A 23 5.97 33.79 -12.46
CA ASN A 23 6.18 32.75 -13.46
C ASN A 23 6.91 31.50 -12.90
N HIS A 24 7.70 31.65 -11.83
CA HIS A 24 8.39 30.53 -11.17
C HIS A 24 7.60 29.88 -10.04
N ASN A 25 6.59 30.55 -9.48
CA ASN A 25 5.45 29.87 -8.89
C ASN A 25 4.63 29.26 -10.02
N GLN A 26 5.13 28.17 -10.61
CA GLN A 26 4.28 27.30 -11.39
C GLN A 26 3.14 26.89 -10.45
N ASP A 27 1.95 27.43 -10.68
CA ASP A 27 0.72 26.74 -10.30
C ASP A 27 0.92 25.31 -10.75
N ILE A 28 1.09 24.38 -9.80
CA ILE A 28 1.14 22.97 -10.14
C ILE A 28 -0.26 22.67 -10.66
N SER A 29 -0.43 22.79 -11.97
CA SER A 29 -1.72 22.68 -12.61
C SER A 29 -2.24 21.28 -12.34
N ALA A 30 -3.45 21.20 -11.77
CA ALA A 30 -4.09 19.91 -11.50
C ALA A 30 -4.02 19.02 -12.75
N VAL A 31 -3.59 17.78 -12.53
CA VAL A 31 -3.23 16.83 -13.57
C VAL A 31 -4.49 16.14 -14.10
N GLU A 32 -4.57 15.89 -15.40
CA GLU A 32 -5.75 15.22 -15.98
C GLU A 32 -5.79 13.73 -15.60
N TYR A 33 -6.97 13.19 -15.31
CA TYR A 33 -7.10 11.77 -14.93
C TYR A 33 -6.52 10.78 -15.96
N SER A 34 -6.63 11.09 -17.25
CA SER A 34 -6.04 10.26 -18.31
C SER A 34 -4.52 10.13 -18.17
N GLN A 35 -3.84 11.17 -17.65
CA GLN A 35 -2.41 11.13 -17.39
C GLN A 35 -2.08 10.19 -16.23
N VAL A 36 -2.96 10.08 -15.22
CA VAL A 36 -2.82 9.12 -14.11
C VAL A 36 -2.88 7.68 -14.62
N VAL A 37 -3.88 7.37 -15.46
CA VAL A 37 -4.04 6.02 -16.03
C VAL A 37 -2.81 5.65 -16.86
N ASN A 38 -2.44 6.52 -17.81
CA ASN A 38 -1.29 6.30 -18.69
C ASN A 38 0.03 6.17 -17.91
N HIS A 39 0.21 6.97 -16.86
CA HIS A 39 1.41 6.90 -16.02
C HIS A 39 1.45 5.59 -15.23
N SER A 40 0.32 5.17 -14.65
CA SER A 40 0.22 3.90 -13.91
C SER A 40 0.53 2.70 -14.80
N GLU A 41 0.02 2.69 -16.03
CA GLU A 41 0.34 1.65 -17.03
C GLU A 41 1.81 1.66 -17.42
N SER A 42 2.37 2.86 -17.65
CA SER A 42 3.78 3.03 -17.99
C SER A 42 4.71 2.50 -16.88
N GLN A 43 4.38 2.74 -15.61
CA GLN A 43 5.18 2.24 -14.48
C GLN A 43 5.12 0.72 -14.32
N LEU A 44 3.95 0.11 -14.57
CA LEU A 44 3.83 -1.35 -14.59
C LEU A 44 4.72 -1.99 -15.66
N LEU A 45 4.88 -1.32 -16.80
CA LEU A 45 5.77 -1.75 -17.88
C LEU A 45 7.25 -1.43 -17.54
N ALA A 46 7.53 -0.28 -16.94
CA ALA A 46 8.88 0.17 -16.58
C ALA A 46 9.48 -0.53 -15.35
N ALA A 47 8.69 -1.25 -14.55
CA ALA A 47 9.22 -2.17 -13.54
C ALA A 47 10.15 -3.27 -14.12
N SER A 48 10.22 -3.38 -15.46
CA SER A 48 11.16 -4.23 -16.20
C SER A 48 12.39 -3.52 -16.80
N ALA A 49 12.49 -2.18 -16.71
CA ALA A 49 13.59 -1.41 -17.30
C ALA A 49 13.93 -0.17 -16.45
N GLY A 50 15.16 -0.14 -15.92
CA GLY A 50 15.60 0.87 -14.97
C GLY A 50 15.58 2.30 -15.50
N THR A 51 15.17 3.20 -14.59
CA THR A 51 15.44 4.65 -14.53
C THR A 51 14.68 5.57 -15.50
N ILE A 52 13.59 6.17 -15.02
CA ILE A 52 13.22 7.56 -15.34
C ILE A 52 12.67 8.20 -14.05
N GLU A 53 13.25 9.32 -13.62
CA GLU A 53 12.74 10.17 -12.55
C GLU A 53 11.50 10.91 -13.08
N LYS A 54 10.35 10.24 -12.98
CA LYS A 54 9.04 10.70 -13.44
C LYS A 54 8.22 11.07 -12.21
N LEU A 55 7.44 12.17 -12.27
CA LEU A 55 6.57 12.62 -11.19
C LEU A 55 5.81 11.43 -10.59
N SER A 56 5.97 11.15 -9.29
CA SER A 56 5.31 9.99 -8.68
C SER A 56 3.80 10.16 -8.73
N LEU A 57 3.05 9.05 -8.83
CA LEU A 57 1.58 9.09 -8.76
C LEU A 57 1.09 9.80 -7.49
N THR A 58 1.81 9.65 -6.38
CA THR A 58 1.55 10.37 -5.12
C THR A 58 1.73 11.89 -5.27
N THR A 59 2.77 12.34 -5.96
CA THR A 59 2.97 13.77 -6.26
C THR A 59 1.86 14.32 -7.16
N MET A 60 1.36 13.52 -8.11
CA MET A 60 0.19 13.91 -8.92
C MET A 60 -1.07 14.06 -8.03
N LEU A 61 -1.26 13.16 -7.06
CA LEU A 61 -2.36 13.25 -6.10
C LEU A 61 -2.22 14.47 -5.17
N GLU A 62 -1.01 14.86 -4.76
CA GLU A 62 -0.78 16.06 -3.94
C GLU A 62 -1.02 17.36 -4.72
N ALA A 63 -0.61 17.39 -5.99
CA ALA A 63 -0.89 18.49 -6.91
C ALA A 63 -2.39 18.65 -7.22
N GLY A 64 -3.11 17.53 -7.20
CA GLY A 64 -4.53 17.46 -7.53
C GLY A 64 -4.75 16.83 -8.90
N ILE A 65 -5.77 15.98 -9.00
CA ILE A 65 -6.16 15.23 -10.18
C ILE A 65 -7.56 15.68 -10.58
N LYS A 66 -7.72 16.18 -11.80
CA LYS A 66 -9.02 16.53 -12.36
C LYS A 66 -9.78 15.27 -12.74
N THR A 67 -10.95 15.11 -12.16
CA THR A 67 -11.85 13.97 -12.34
C THR A 67 -13.21 14.45 -12.82
N THR A 68 -14.12 13.53 -13.19
CA THR A 68 -15.49 13.90 -13.57
C THR A 68 -16.32 14.48 -12.42
N ALA A 69 -15.88 14.28 -11.17
CA ALA A 69 -16.57 14.80 -9.98
C ALA A 69 -15.95 16.09 -9.41
N GLY A 70 -14.80 16.55 -9.95
CA GLY A 70 -14.03 17.68 -9.41
C GLY A 70 -12.53 17.35 -9.30
N VAL A 71 -11.77 18.16 -8.56
CA VAL A 71 -10.35 17.94 -8.32
C VAL A 71 -10.15 17.13 -7.04
N ILE A 72 -9.57 15.93 -7.18
CA ILE A 72 -9.18 15.09 -6.05
C ILE A 72 -7.74 15.40 -5.68
N LYS A 73 -7.48 15.70 -4.39
CA LYS A 73 -6.11 15.88 -3.91
C LYS A 73 -5.87 15.33 -2.52
N SER A 74 -4.64 14.92 -2.24
CA SER A 74 -4.18 14.62 -0.88
C SER A 74 -3.59 15.89 -0.26
N THR A 75 -3.90 16.14 1.01
CA THR A 75 -3.37 17.31 1.73
C THR A 75 -2.92 16.90 3.11
N ARG A 76 -1.74 17.37 3.52
CA ARG A 76 -1.27 17.27 4.90
C ARG A 76 -2.06 18.26 5.76
N LEU A 77 -2.68 17.77 6.82
CA LEU A 77 -3.37 18.59 7.81
C LEU A 77 -2.34 19.15 8.80
N GLU A 78 -2.63 20.33 9.37
CA GLU A 78 -1.84 20.86 10.49
C GLU A 78 -1.89 19.86 11.65
N GLU A 79 -0.74 19.64 12.29
CA GLU A 79 -0.55 18.54 13.23
C GLU A 79 -1.36 18.77 14.52
N VAL A 80 -2.52 18.11 14.62
CA VAL A 80 -3.32 18.06 15.84
C VAL A 80 -3.17 16.67 16.47
N LYS A 81 -2.74 16.60 17.73
CA LYS A 81 -2.59 15.33 18.46
C LYS A 81 -3.87 14.49 18.36
N GLY A 82 -3.76 13.28 17.83
CA GLY A 82 -4.88 12.31 17.75
C GLY A 82 -5.77 12.44 16.50
N VAL A 83 -5.45 13.33 15.56
CA VAL A 83 -6.15 13.47 14.28
C VAL A 83 -5.23 12.95 13.15
N GLY A 84 -5.82 12.34 12.12
CA GLY A 84 -5.07 11.93 10.92
C GLY A 84 -4.26 13.12 10.36
N GLN A 85 -3.01 12.85 9.97
CA GLN A 85 -2.08 13.86 9.45
C GLN A 85 -2.30 14.17 7.97
N TYR A 86 -3.04 13.33 7.26
CA TYR A 86 -3.35 13.49 5.83
C TYR A 86 -4.84 13.30 5.60
N SER A 87 -5.39 14.05 4.66
CA SER A 87 -6.79 13.99 4.25
C SER A 87 -6.92 13.98 2.74
N LEU A 88 -7.84 13.17 2.23
CA LEU A 88 -8.26 13.22 0.84
C LEU A 88 -9.37 14.29 0.70
N MET A 89 -9.18 15.20 -0.26
CA MET A 89 -10.07 16.33 -0.54
C MET A 89 -10.69 16.19 -1.93
N LEU A 90 -11.94 16.62 -2.08
CA LEU A 90 -12.62 16.86 -3.36
C LEU A 90 -13.02 18.33 -3.44
N ASP A 91 -12.47 19.07 -4.40
CA ASP A 91 -12.67 20.53 -4.52
C ASP A 91 -12.47 21.25 -3.18
N ASP A 92 -11.35 20.94 -2.52
CA ASP A 92 -10.95 21.46 -1.19
C ASP A 92 -11.86 21.07 -0.03
N LYS A 93 -12.83 20.18 -0.23
CA LYS A 93 -13.71 19.66 0.84
C LYS A 93 -13.24 18.28 1.30
N PRO A 94 -13.15 18.02 2.62
CA PRO A 94 -12.79 16.71 3.15
C PRO A 94 -13.76 15.62 2.70
N THR A 95 -13.21 14.50 2.23
CA THR A 95 -14.00 13.34 1.80
C THR A 95 -14.33 12.38 2.95
N GLY A 96 -13.75 12.62 4.13
CA GLY A 96 -13.85 11.74 5.31
C GLY A 96 -12.73 10.69 5.40
N LEU A 97 -11.95 10.48 4.33
CA LEU A 97 -10.74 9.67 4.39
C LEU A 97 -9.59 10.48 5.00
N THR A 98 -9.23 10.12 6.24
CA THR A 98 -8.08 10.68 6.96
C THR A 98 -7.15 9.56 7.42
N THR A 99 -5.85 9.80 7.35
CA THR A 99 -4.81 8.81 7.63
C THR A 99 -3.68 9.44 8.43
N VAL A 100 -2.96 8.64 9.21
CA VAL A 100 -1.79 9.12 9.97
C VAL A 100 -0.52 9.16 9.13
N SER A 101 -0.47 8.42 8.02
CA SER A 101 0.62 8.46 7.03
C SER A 101 0.17 9.14 5.74
N GLN A 102 1.13 9.42 4.85
CA GLN A 102 0.86 9.88 3.49
C GLN A 102 -0.10 8.92 2.77
N ILE A 103 -1.07 9.51 2.05
CA ILE A 103 -1.96 8.78 1.14
C ILE A 103 -1.24 8.66 -0.20
N GLU A 104 -0.94 7.43 -0.61
CA GLU A 104 -0.29 7.13 -1.87
C GLU A 104 -1.31 6.74 -2.94
N LEU A 105 -1.14 7.26 -4.16
CA LEU A 105 -1.88 6.79 -5.32
C LEU A 105 -1.13 5.62 -5.96
N ILE A 106 -1.70 4.42 -5.88
CA ILE A 106 -1.08 3.19 -6.39
C ILE A 106 -1.35 3.02 -7.88
N LYS A 107 -2.60 3.23 -8.31
CA LYS A 107 -2.99 3.08 -9.71
C LYS A 107 -4.34 3.75 -9.99
N GLY A 108 -4.47 4.37 -11.16
CA GLY A 108 -5.75 4.73 -11.76
C GLY A 108 -6.25 3.69 -12.78
N PHE A 109 -7.56 3.52 -12.88
CA PHE A 109 -8.24 2.62 -13.81
C PHE A 109 -9.39 3.34 -14.52
N SER A 110 -9.72 2.89 -15.73
CA SER A 110 -11.00 3.18 -16.38
C SER A 110 -11.83 1.89 -16.40
N ILE A 111 -12.94 1.86 -15.66
CA ILE A 111 -13.78 0.67 -15.47
C ILE A 111 -15.23 1.07 -15.67
N ASP A 112 -15.93 0.50 -16.66
CA ASP A 112 -17.34 0.85 -16.97
C ASP A 112 -17.57 2.36 -17.10
N ASN A 113 -16.68 3.06 -17.81
CA ASN A 113 -16.69 4.52 -17.95
C ASN A 113 -16.61 5.30 -16.62
N LYS A 114 -16.22 4.64 -15.52
CA LYS A 114 -15.93 5.26 -14.23
C LYS A 114 -14.43 5.43 -14.09
N GLN A 115 -14.05 6.53 -13.45
CA GLN A 115 -12.69 6.77 -13.02
C GLN A 115 -12.51 6.10 -11.66
N VAL A 116 -11.54 5.18 -11.53
CA VAL A 116 -11.32 4.42 -10.31
C VAL A 116 -9.87 4.55 -9.87
N MET A 117 -9.61 4.94 -8.62
CA MET A 117 -8.25 5.02 -8.08
C MET A 117 -8.07 4.05 -6.92
N LEU A 118 -6.97 3.30 -6.93
CA LEU A 118 -6.50 2.53 -5.79
C LEU A 118 -5.53 3.38 -4.98
N LEU A 119 -5.88 3.63 -3.72
CA LEU A 119 -5.03 4.36 -2.78
C LEU A 119 -4.48 3.41 -1.73
N GLY A 120 -3.25 3.66 -1.27
CA GLY A 120 -2.59 2.94 -0.19
C GLY A 120 -2.12 3.89 0.91
N PHE A 121 -2.12 3.43 2.16
CA PHE A 121 -1.63 4.19 3.30
C PHE A 121 -1.32 3.27 4.48
N ASP A 122 -0.48 3.75 5.38
CA ASP A 122 -0.06 3.07 6.58
C ASP A 122 -0.89 3.56 7.78
N GLN A 123 -1.31 2.65 8.65
CA GLN A 123 -2.22 2.97 9.77
C GLN A 123 -1.49 3.51 11.02
N GLY A 124 -0.15 3.51 11.01
CA GLY A 124 0.67 3.84 12.17
C GLY A 124 0.53 2.85 13.33
N GLY A 125 1.57 2.75 14.17
CA GLY A 125 1.60 1.79 15.28
C GLY A 125 1.78 0.32 14.87
N ASN A 126 1.57 -0.60 15.81
CA ASN A 126 2.04 -1.99 15.69
C ASN A 126 1.03 -2.97 15.06
N GLN A 127 -0.16 -2.52 14.63
CA GLN A 127 -1.25 -3.46 14.29
C GLN A 127 -1.47 -3.70 12.79
N CYS A 128 -1.14 -2.76 11.91
CA CYS A 128 -1.23 -2.97 10.47
C CYS A 128 -0.36 -2.00 9.71
N SER A 129 0.72 -2.49 9.08
CA SER A 129 1.65 -1.61 8.37
C SER A 129 0.99 -0.94 7.17
N ARG A 130 0.07 -1.62 6.45
CA ARG A 130 -0.51 -1.08 5.20
C ARG A 130 -1.95 -1.48 4.92
N GLN A 131 -2.75 -0.53 4.48
CA GLN A 131 -4.13 -0.69 4.02
C GLN A 131 -4.37 -0.01 2.68
N TYR A 132 -5.49 -0.36 2.06
CA TYR A 132 -5.91 0.11 0.75
C TYR A 132 -7.38 0.51 0.74
N VAL A 133 -7.73 1.44 -0.14
CA VAL A 133 -9.12 1.81 -0.47
C VAL A 133 -9.28 1.99 -1.97
N MET A 134 -10.47 1.71 -2.48
CA MET A 134 -10.86 2.05 -3.85
C MET A 134 -11.72 3.31 -3.84
N LEU A 135 -11.31 4.27 -4.65
CA LEU A 135 -12.04 5.50 -4.93
C LEU A 135 -12.76 5.33 -6.26
N THR A 136 -14.09 5.36 -6.25
CA THR A 136 -14.91 5.26 -7.47
C THR A 136 -15.52 6.61 -7.78
N ILE A 137 -15.25 7.12 -8.98
CA ILE A 137 -15.65 8.44 -9.43
C ILE A 137 -16.52 8.30 -10.68
N SER A 138 -17.72 8.85 -10.56
CA SER A 138 -18.66 9.02 -11.66
C SER A 138 -19.25 10.42 -11.56
N ASN A 139 -20.51 10.55 -11.14
CA ASN A 139 -21.16 11.83 -10.79
C ASN A 139 -21.02 12.17 -9.30
N LYS A 140 -20.57 11.20 -8.51
CA LYS A 140 -20.28 11.31 -7.08
C LYS A 140 -18.99 10.55 -6.77
N LEU A 141 -18.39 10.89 -5.64
CA LEU A 141 -17.27 10.17 -5.06
C LEU A 141 -17.80 9.06 -4.15
N ASP A 142 -17.28 7.84 -4.32
CA ASP A 142 -17.53 6.73 -3.41
C ASP A 142 -16.20 6.12 -2.95
N ILE A 143 -16.06 5.89 -1.66
CA ILE A 143 -14.84 5.36 -1.03
C ILE A 143 -15.17 4.01 -0.44
N SER A 144 -14.49 2.95 -0.89
CA SER A 144 -14.68 1.63 -0.31
C SER A 144 -14.26 1.60 1.16
N LYS A 145 -14.74 0.61 1.91
CA LYS A 145 -14.13 0.28 3.19
C LYS A 145 -12.63 -0.06 3.00
N PRO A 146 -11.76 0.26 3.98
CA PRO A 146 -10.38 -0.18 3.96
C PRO A 146 -10.28 -1.70 3.86
N PHE A 147 -9.32 -2.18 3.07
CA PHE A 147 -9.01 -3.60 2.91
C PHE A 147 -7.49 -3.79 2.84
N GLY A 148 -7.06 -5.04 2.96
CA GLY A 148 -5.65 -5.41 2.85
C GLY A 148 -5.26 -6.49 3.83
N SER A 149 -3.96 -6.74 3.93
CA SER A 149 -3.38 -7.73 4.83
C SER A 149 -2.27 -7.14 5.69
N CYS A 150 -2.05 -5.82 5.72
CA CYS A 150 -0.87 -5.24 6.37
C CYS A 150 0.46 -5.66 5.72
N LEU A 151 0.42 -6.08 4.46
CA LEU A 151 1.60 -6.31 3.64
C LEU A 151 1.35 -5.67 2.27
N PRO A 152 2.42 -5.26 1.56
CA PRO A 152 2.28 -4.59 0.28
C PRO A 152 1.67 -5.52 -0.77
N LEU A 153 0.95 -4.92 -1.72
CA LEU A 153 0.48 -5.59 -2.93
C LEU A 153 1.64 -6.17 -3.71
N THR A 154 1.47 -7.40 -4.18
CA THR A 154 2.41 -8.09 -5.08
C THR A 154 1.93 -8.08 -6.52
N ALA A 155 0.62 -7.98 -6.74
CA ALA A 155 0.06 -7.85 -8.09
C ALA A 155 -1.28 -7.10 -8.11
N ILE A 156 -1.53 -6.43 -9.23
CA ILE A 156 -2.80 -5.78 -9.57
C ILE A 156 -3.15 -6.20 -10.99
N ILE A 157 -4.27 -6.91 -11.15
CA ILE A 157 -4.73 -7.47 -12.42
C ILE A 157 -6.07 -6.83 -12.74
N GLN A 158 -6.19 -6.22 -13.92
CA GLN A 158 -7.46 -5.68 -14.40
C GLN A 158 -8.10 -6.70 -15.34
N GLU A 159 -9.33 -7.10 -15.04
CA GLU A 159 -10.12 -8.06 -15.83
C GLU A 159 -11.46 -7.42 -16.19
N ASN A 160 -11.64 -7.01 -17.45
CA ASN A 160 -12.84 -6.33 -17.95
C ASN A 160 -13.31 -5.22 -17.01
N ASN A 161 -14.32 -5.52 -16.19
CA ASN A 161 -15.00 -4.61 -15.28
C ASN A 161 -14.61 -4.79 -13.80
N SER A 162 -13.49 -5.47 -13.56
CA SER A 162 -13.02 -5.78 -12.22
C SER A 162 -11.51 -5.58 -12.08
N VAL A 163 -11.08 -5.39 -10.82
CA VAL A 163 -9.66 -5.34 -10.46
C VAL A 163 -9.41 -6.35 -9.37
N ILE A 164 -8.47 -7.26 -9.62
CA ILE A 164 -7.98 -8.22 -8.64
C ILE A 164 -6.68 -7.68 -8.05
N MET A 165 -6.63 -7.61 -6.73
CA MET A 165 -5.50 -7.13 -5.94
C MET A 165 -4.98 -8.29 -5.12
N VAL A 166 -3.71 -8.62 -5.29
CA VAL A 166 -3.05 -9.76 -4.65
C VAL A 166 -1.96 -9.25 -3.73
N MET A 167 -1.93 -9.79 -2.52
CA MET A 167 -0.90 -9.49 -1.52
C MET A 167 -0.64 -10.73 -0.66
N PRO A 168 0.53 -10.85 -0.02
CA PRO A 168 0.75 -11.88 0.97
C PRO A 168 -0.23 -11.69 2.12
N GLN A 169 -0.69 -12.77 2.74
CA GLN A 169 -1.49 -12.69 3.95
C GLN A 169 -0.58 -12.29 5.13
N ASN A 170 -1.11 -11.60 6.12
CA ASN A 170 -0.40 -11.45 7.40
C ASN A 170 -1.15 -12.28 8.44
N ASN A 171 -0.84 -13.58 8.48
CA ASN A 171 -1.47 -14.50 9.40
C ASN A 171 -0.45 -14.94 10.45
N PRO A 172 -0.71 -14.76 11.76
CA PRO A 172 0.24 -15.16 12.80
C PRO A 172 0.57 -16.66 12.78
N TYR A 173 -0.31 -17.51 12.24
CA TYR A 173 -0.11 -18.95 12.12
C TYR A 173 0.49 -19.39 10.80
N LEU A 174 0.43 -18.58 9.75
CA LEU A 174 0.88 -19.01 8.42
C LEU A 174 1.91 -18.06 7.80
N GLY A 175 2.28 -16.99 8.51
CA GLY A 175 3.13 -15.93 7.99
C GLY A 175 2.57 -15.33 6.70
N ASP A 176 3.49 -14.89 5.84
CA ASP A 176 3.29 -14.34 4.50
C ASP A 176 3.42 -15.40 3.38
N ASP A 177 3.45 -16.68 3.76
CA ASP A 177 3.64 -17.81 2.85
C ASP A 177 2.50 -18.06 1.86
N PHE A 178 1.36 -17.38 2.03
CA PHE A 178 0.21 -17.53 1.14
C PHE A 178 -0.30 -16.15 0.74
N THR A 179 -0.93 -16.08 -0.41
CA THR A 179 -1.54 -14.86 -0.89
C THR A 179 -3.04 -14.82 -0.55
N VAL A 180 -3.51 -13.62 -0.26
CA VAL A 180 -4.93 -13.28 -0.29
C VAL A 180 -5.19 -12.41 -1.51
N SER A 181 -6.37 -12.56 -2.08
CA SER A 181 -6.82 -11.73 -3.19
C SER A 181 -8.14 -11.06 -2.87
N TYR A 182 -8.24 -9.79 -3.25
CA TYR A 182 -9.43 -8.98 -3.18
C TYR A 182 -9.88 -8.63 -4.59
N ARG A 183 -11.18 -8.67 -4.86
CA ARG A 183 -11.78 -8.20 -6.10
C ARG A 183 -12.57 -6.93 -5.84
N TYR A 184 -12.24 -5.89 -6.59
CA TYR A 184 -13.10 -4.76 -6.82
C TYR A 184 -13.99 -5.03 -8.03
N GLU A 185 -15.31 -4.90 -7.86
CA GLU A 185 -16.29 -4.98 -8.93
C GLU A 185 -17.51 -4.14 -8.55
N ASN A 186 -17.97 -3.27 -9.46
CA ASN A 186 -19.16 -2.44 -9.25
C ASN A 186 -19.19 -1.62 -7.94
N GLY A 187 -18.04 -1.07 -7.50
CA GLY A 187 -17.95 -0.28 -6.26
C GLY A 187 -17.75 -1.13 -4.99
N VAL A 188 -17.77 -2.46 -5.11
CA VAL A 188 -17.69 -3.37 -3.96
C VAL A 188 -16.33 -4.06 -3.93
N ILE A 189 -15.75 -4.13 -2.73
CA ILE A 189 -14.58 -4.97 -2.43
C ILE A 189 -15.04 -6.27 -1.79
N SER A 190 -14.61 -7.39 -2.37
CA SER A 190 -14.82 -8.73 -1.81
C SER A 190 -13.49 -9.48 -1.71
N GLN A 191 -13.26 -10.18 -0.60
CA GLN A 191 -12.13 -11.09 -0.49
C GLN A 191 -12.46 -12.40 -1.21
N LEU A 192 -11.68 -12.76 -2.22
CA LEU A 192 -11.90 -13.99 -3.01
C LEU A 192 -11.29 -15.22 -2.33
N THR A 193 -10.08 -15.07 -1.79
CA THR A 193 -9.31 -16.21 -1.28
C THR A 193 -9.18 -16.13 0.23
N LYS A 194 -9.58 -17.20 0.91
CA LYS A 194 -9.31 -17.43 2.33
C LYS A 194 -8.50 -18.72 2.45
N VAL A 195 -7.30 -18.63 3.01
CA VAL A 195 -6.40 -19.78 3.14
C VAL A 195 -7.05 -20.83 4.04
N LYS A 196 -7.17 -22.06 3.53
CA LYS A 196 -7.75 -23.20 4.23
C LYS A 196 -6.65 -24.07 4.82
N THR A 197 -7.00 -24.87 5.82
CA THR A 197 -6.08 -25.85 6.43
C THR A 197 -5.54 -26.87 5.40
N THR A 198 -6.30 -27.15 4.34
CA THR A 198 -5.86 -28.00 3.22
C THR A 198 -4.67 -27.41 2.46
N ASP A 199 -4.64 -26.09 2.31
CA ASP A 199 -3.58 -25.39 1.56
C ASP A 199 -2.28 -25.47 2.36
N ALA A 200 -2.36 -25.31 3.68
CA ALA A 200 -1.23 -25.52 4.59
C ALA A 200 -0.69 -26.95 4.54
N LYS A 201 -1.57 -27.97 4.54
CA LYS A 201 -1.15 -29.37 4.36
C LYS A 201 -0.53 -29.63 2.99
N GLN A 202 -1.03 -29.02 1.93
CA GLN A 202 -0.45 -29.18 0.60
C GLN A 202 0.94 -28.55 0.50
N LYS A 203 1.15 -27.37 1.10
CA LYS A 203 2.42 -26.64 1.08
C LYS A 203 3.45 -27.27 2.02
N PHE A 204 3.08 -27.53 3.28
CA PHE A 204 4.02 -27.93 4.32
C PHE A 204 4.01 -29.43 4.62
N GLY A 205 3.04 -30.20 4.11
CA GLY A 205 2.85 -31.60 4.51
C GLY A 205 3.98 -32.56 4.14
N LYS A 206 4.90 -32.13 3.27
CA LYS A 206 6.11 -32.86 2.86
C LYS A 206 7.38 -32.39 3.59
N MET A 207 7.29 -31.36 4.41
CA MET A 207 8.44 -30.87 5.18
C MET A 207 8.76 -31.82 6.33
N SER A 208 10.04 -31.87 6.69
CA SER A 208 10.52 -32.42 7.95
C SER A 208 10.58 -31.35 9.05
N ALA A 209 10.64 -31.77 10.31
CA ALA A 209 10.94 -30.97 11.47
C ALA A 209 12.26 -30.22 11.30
N THR A 210 13.28 -30.86 10.71
CA THR A 210 14.55 -30.23 10.36
C THR A 210 14.34 -29.09 9.36
N ASP A 211 13.50 -29.28 8.32
CA ASP A 211 13.19 -28.21 7.37
C ASP A 211 12.49 -27.02 8.05
N ILE A 212 11.58 -27.28 8.98
CA ILE A 212 10.89 -26.22 9.73
C ILE A 212 11.87 -25.45 10.61
N LEU A 213 12.78 -26.14 11.32
CA LEU A 213 13.82 -25.48 12.11
C LEU A 213 14.74 -24.64 11.23
N ASN A 214 15.11 -25.13 10.03
CA ASN A 214 15.90 -24.34 9.09
C ASN A 214 15.17 -23.07 8.63
N VAL A 215 13.85 -23.13 8.41
CA VAL A 215 13.04 -21.93 8.14
C VAL A 215 13.06 -20.99 9.33
N ALA A 216 12.86 -21.50 10.55
CA ALA A 216 12.92 -20.69 11.76
C ALA A 216 14.29 -20.04 11.97
N THR A 217 15.40 -20.74 11.69
CA THR A 217 16.76 -20.17 11.73
C THR A 217 16.91 -19.02 10.73
N LYS A 218 16.42 -19.21 9.50
CA LYS A 218 16.50 -18.19 8.46
C LYS A 218 15.67 -16.95 8.81
N ASP A 219 14.53 -17.15 9.44
CA ASP A 219 13.67 -16.08 9.97
C ASP A 219 14.26 -15.44 11.24
N GLY A 220 15.36 -15.96 11.79
CA GLY A 220 15.99 -15.49 13.03
C GLY A 220 15.29 -15.97 14.31
N CYS A 221 14.29 -16.84 14.20
CA CYS A 221 13.43 -17.32 15.27
C CYS A 221 13.84 -18.66 15.89
N TYR A 222 14.91 -19.28 15.39
CA TYR A 222 15.56 -20.42 16.02
C TYR A 222 17.08 -20.19 16.03
N GLN A 223 17.65 -20.07 17.23
CA GLN A 223 19.07 -19.78 17.42
C GLN A 223 19.60 -20.59 18.60
N ASP A 224 20.78 -21.18 18.45
CA ASP A 224 21.51 -21.92 19.50
C ASP A 224 20.67 -22.99 20.22
N GLY A 225 19.78 -23.67 19.49
CA GLY A 225 18.92 -24.73 20.05
C GLY A 225 17.66 -24.22 20.76
N VAL A 226 17.37 -22.92 20.67
CA VAL A 226 16.20 -22.29 21.31
C VAL A 226 15.28 -21.70 20.25
N MET A 227 13.99 -22.02 20.34
CA MET A 227 12.94 -21.40 19.54
C MET A 227 12.44 -20.16 20.26
N LEU A 228 12.49 -19.02 19.59
CA LEU A 228 12.00 -17.75 20.12
C LEU A 228 10.47 -17.69 20.00
N ASP A 229 9.81 -17.37 21.10
CA ASP A 229 8.35 -17.27 21.22
C ASP A 229 7.88 -15.84 21.52
N ASP A 230 8.71 -14.84 21.24
CA ASP A 230 8.32 -13.45 21.39
C ASP A 230 7.39 -12.95 20.26
N ASN A 231 6.90 -11.73 20.40
CA ASN A 231 6.04 -11.09 19.41
C ASN A 231 6.72 -10.91 18.04
N SER A 232 8.04 -10.79 17.98
CA SER A 232 8.78 -10.63 16.72
C SER A 232 8.75 -11.92 15.90
N CYS A 233 8.75 -13.07 16.57
CA CYS A 233 8.60 -14.39 15.97
C CYS A 233 7.14 -14.88 15.91
N GLY A 234 6.17 -13.99 16.08
CA GLY A 234 4.74 -14.31 16.06
C GLY A 234 4.35 -15.34 17.13
N ASN A 235 5.08 -15.37 18.25
CA ASN A 235 4.98 -16.38 19.30
C ASN A 235 5.15 -17.82 18.80
N GLY A 236 6.00 -18.04 17.79
CA GLY A 236 6.28 -19.35 17.19
C GLY A 236 5.10 -20.02 16.48
N ARG A 237 3.96 -19.33 16.34
CA ARG A 237 2.70 -19.88 15.83
C ARG A 237 2.81 -20.38 14.39
N LYS A 238 3.61 -19.70 13.56
CA LYS A 238 3.94 -20.10 12.19
C LYS A 238 4.54 -21.51 12.14
N TYR A 239 5.62 -21.72 12.89
CA TYR A 239 6.34 -22.99 12.92
C TYR A 239 5.49 -24.13 13.47
N CYS A 240 4.64 -23.84 14.47
CA CYS A 240 3.69 -24.82 14.97
C CYS A 240 2.57 -25.18 13.99
N ALA A 241 2.10 -24.25 13.16
CA ALA A 241 1.13 -24.56 12.11
C ALA A 241 1.76 -25.38 10.97
N MET A 242 3.02 -25.09 10.62
CA MET A 242 3.79 -25.90 9.68
C MET A 242 3.95 -27.32 10.23
N PHE A 243 4.36 -27.46 11.50
CA PHE A 243 4.55 -28.75 12.17
C PHE A 243 3.25 -29.57 12.23
N LYS A 244 2.12 -28.93 12.59
CA LYS A 244 0.78 -29.57 12.61
C LYS A 244 0.27 -29.98 11.22
N SER A 245 0.90 -29.46 10.16
CA SER A 245 0.53 -29.75 8.77
C SER A 245 1.31 -30.92 8.17
N ILE A 246 2.38 -31.40 8.83
CA ILE A 246 3.17 -32.56 8.41
C ILE A 246 2.31 -33.82 8.40
N VAL A 247 2.35 -34.57 7.30
CA VAL A 247 1.50 -35.76 7.11
C VAL A 247 2.17 -37.04 7.64
N LYS A 248 3.47 -37.20 7.42
CA LYS A 248 4.28 -38.35 7.90
C LYS A 248 5.73 -37.95 8.06
N GLU A 249 6.28 -38.11 9.26
CA GLU A 249 7.70 -37.89 9.52
C GLU A 249 8.25 -38.84 10.61
N PRO A 250 9.52 -39.29 10.48
CA PRO A 250 10.25 -39.94 11.57
C PRO A 250 10.34 -39.06 12.83
N LYS A 251 10.08 -39.64 14.01
CA LYS A 251 10.13 -38.95 15.31
C LYS A 251 11.57 -38.76 15.82
N ASN A 252 12.39 -38.06 15.05
CA ASN A 252 13.78 -37.71 15.39
C ASN A 252 13.85 -36.66 16.51
N GLN A 253 15.05 -36.16 16.83
CA GLN A 253 15.25 -35.17 17.89
C GLN A 253 14.54 -33.85 17.57
N ASP A 254 14.68 -33.35 16.34
CA ASP A 254 14.01 -32.12 15.88
C ASP A 254 12.49 -32.21 15.98
N TYR A 255 11.92 -33.36 15.63
CA TYR A 255 10.48 -33.64 15.79
C TYR A 255 10.06 -33.56 17.26
N LYS A 256 10.84 -34.14 18.18
CA LYS A 256 10.54 -34.08 19.62
C LYS A 256 10.61 -32.65 20.13
N PHE A 257 11.66 -31.91 19.74
CA PHE A 257 11.82 -30.50 20.08
C PHE A 257 10.60 -29.66 19.65
N LEU A 258 10.21 -29.74 18.36
CA LEU A 258 9.05 -29.01 17.85
C LEU A 258 7.74 -29.46 18.51
N LYS A 259 7.59 -30.75 18.80
CA LYS A 259 6.42 -31.25 19.51
C LYS A 259 6.30 -30.64 20.90
N ASP A 260 7.40 -30.62 21.66
CA ASP A 260 7.41 -30.11 23.02
C ASP A 260 7.14 -28.59 23.03
N PHE A 261 7.83 -27.84 22.16
CA PHE A 261 7.59 -26.41 21.96
C PHE A 261 6.13 -26.11 21.62
N CYS A 262 5.56 -26.79 20.62
CA CYS A 262 4.20 -26.53 20.15
C CYS A 262 3.09 -27.06 21.07
N THR A 263 3.43 -27.83 22.10
CA THR A 263 2.49 -28.27 23.15
C THR A 263 2.48 -27.30 24.33
N GLY A 264 3.55 -26.52 24.52
CA GLY A 264 3.66 -25.49 25.57
C GLY A 264 3.03 -24.14 25.21
N LEU A 265 2.60 -23.96 23.95
CA LEU A 265 1.97 -22.74 23.40
C LEU A 265 0.44 -22.76 23.41
#